data_AF-A0A962M882-F1
#
_entry.id   AF-A0A962M882-F1
#
_cell.length_a   1.000
_cell.length_b   1.000
_cell.length_c   1.000
_cell.angle_alpha   90.00
_cell.angle_beta   90.00
_cell.angle_gamma   90.00
#
_symmetry.space_group_name_H-M   'P 1'
#
loop_
_entity.id
_entity.type
_entity.pdbx_description
1 polymer ?
#
loop_
_entity_poly.entity_id
_entity_poly.type
_entity_poly.pdbx_seq_one_letter_code
_entity_poly.pdbx_strand_id
1 'polypeptide(L)'
;MTYFEFIIHILFFNIIFIFIFFSLLFTIISKNPVSAILFLISFFFSVSILLIYCGADYLGILFLLLYAGAISIIFLFVVMFLDIKDLFLRREKFSYIIFFLFFMFFCIMFFNLILSSVYINDLFIERIVYTD
;
A
#
# COMPACT_ATOMS: atom_id res chain seq x y z
N MET A 1 -11.11 25.09 -10.85
CA MET A 1 -11.54 24.42 -9.61
C MET A 1 -11.47 22.90 -9.74
N THR A 2 -12.13 22.29 -10.74
CA THR A 2 -12.11 20.83 -10.96
C THR A 2 -10.73 20.19 -11.14
N TYR A 3 -9.80 20.83 -11.86
CA TYR A 3 -8.43 20.31 -12.04
C TYR A 3 -7.61 20.24 -10.76
N PHE A 4 -7.77 21.22 -9.87
CA PHE A 4 -7.03 21.29 -8.62
C PHE A 4 -7.50 20.20 -7.64
N GLU A 5 -8.82 19.99 -7.55
CA GLU A 5 -9.43 18.88 -6.80
C GLU A 5 -8.91 17.52 -7.31
N PHE A 6 -8.88 17.31 -8.63
CA PHE A 6 -8.40 16.05 -9.23
C PHE A 6 -6.93 15.75 -8.88
N ILE A 7 -6.06 16.77 -8.90
CA ILE A 7 -4.65 16.64 -8.52
C ILE A 7 -4.51 16.26 -7.03
N ILE A 8 -5.30 16.87 -6.14
CA ILE A 8 -5.29 16.53 -4.71
C ILE A 8 -5.67 15.07 -4.49
N HIS A 9 -6.72 14.60 -5.19
CA HIS A 9 -7.16 13.21 -5.05
C HIS A 9 -6.07 12.20 -5.44
N ILE A 10 -5.35 12.48 -6.53
CA ILE A 10 -4.24 11.63 -7.01
C ILE A 10 -3.06 11.63 -6.03
N LEU A 11 -2.71 12.80 -5.47
CA LEU A 11 -1.63 12.90 -4.49
C LEU A 11 -1.95 12.09 -3.23
N PHE A 12 -3.18 12.19 -2.73
CA PHE A 12 -3.62 11.46 -1.55
C PHE A 12 -3.55 9.94 -1.75
N PHE A 13 -4.04 9.45 -2.90
CA PHE A 13 -3.96 8.04 -3.26
C PHE A 13 -2.51 7.53 -3.32
N ASN A 14 -1.62 8.27 -3.97
CA ASN A 14 -0.21 7.90 -4.10
C ASN A 14 0.53 7.84 -2.75
N ILE A 15 0.24 8.77 -1.83
CA ILE A 15 0.84 8.79 -0.49
C ILE A 15 0.44 7.54 0.31
N ILE A 16 -0.84 7.16 0.28
CA ILE A 16 -1.32 5.95 0.95
C ILE A 16 -0.69 4.70 0.33
N PHE A 17 -0.57 4.66 -0.99
CA PHE A 17 0.05 3.53 -1.69
C PHE A 17 1.53 3.32 -1.30
N ILE A 18 2.29 4.41 -1.17
CA ILE A 18 3.68 4.36 -0.66
C ILE A 18 3.72 3.78 0.76
N PHE A 19 2.82 4.24 1.63
CA PHE A 19 2.80 3.79 3.01
C PHE A 19 2.43 2.29 3.14
N ILE A 20 1.47 1.83 2.32
CA ILE A 20 1.10 0.41 2.21
C ILE A 20 2.31 -0.43 1.79
N PHE A 21 3.02 0.00 0.75
CA PHE A 21 4.19 -0.71 0.25
C PHE A 21 5.30 -0.79 1.29
N PHE A 22 5.57 0.31 1.99
CA PHE A 22 6.60 0.36 3.03
C PHE A 22 6.26 -0.56 4.21
N SER A 23 5.00 -0.55 4.67
CA SER A 23 4.53 -1.46 5.73
C SER A 23 4.70 -2.92 5.31
N LEU A 24 4.31 -3.27 4.08
CA LEU A 24 4.47 -4.63 3.55
C LEU A 24 5.94 -5.04 3.45
N LEU A 25 6.81 -4.15 2.97
CA LEU A 25 8.24 -4.40 2.84
C LEU A 25 8.86 -4.67 4.21
N PHE A 26 8.52 -3.86 5.22
CA PHE A 26 9.00 -4.02 6.60
C PHE A 26 8.49 -5.30 7.25
N THR A 27 7.24 -5.71 6.98
CA THR A 27 6.71 -7.00 7.42
C THR A 27 7.56 -8.17 6.90
N ILE A 28 7.97 -8.13 5.62
CA ILE A 28 8.74 -9.21 5.00
C ILE A 28 10.20 -9.21 5.46
N ILE A 29 10.79 -8.03 5.69
CA ILE A 29 12.21 -7.89 6.06
C ILE A 29 12.45 -8.18 7.55
N SER A 30 11.44 -7.98 8.40
CA SER A 30 11.60 -8.12 9.84
C SER A 30 11.94 -9.56 10.24
N LYS A 31 13.02 -9.73 10.99
CA LYS A 31 13.46 -11.04 11.51
C LYS A 31 12.66 -11.46 12.72
N ASN A 32 12.18 -10.49 13.50
CA ASN A 32 11.41 -10.76 14.70
C ASN A 32 9.94 -10.89 14.30
N PRO A 33 9.31 -12.05 14.55
CA PRO A 33 7.98 -12.34 14.03
C PRO A 33 6.93 -11.41 14.66
N VAL A 34 7.13 -10.97 15.90
CA VAL A 34 6.29 -9.95 16.56
C VAL A 34 6.33 -8.61 15.80
N SER A 35 7.53 -8.17 15.40
CA SER A 35 7.67 -6.91 14.65
C SER A 35 7.07 -7.03 13.25
N ALA A 36 7.21 -8.18 12.59
CA ALA A 36 6.58 -8.43 11.29
C ALA A 36 5.05 -8.24 11.34
N ILE A 37 4.42 -8.74 12.40
CA ILE A 37 2.96 -8.66 12.60
C ILE A 37 2.51 -7.23 12.94
N LEU A 38 3.29 -6.50 13.73
CA LEU A 38 2.99 -5.08 14.00
C LEU A 38 2.94 -4.25 12.70
N PHE A 39 3.88 -4.49 11.78
CA PHE A 39 3.85 -3.85 10.45
C PHE A 39 2.71 -4.38 9.57
N LEU A 40 2.28 -5.64 9.76
CA LEU A 40 1.13 -6.20 9.05
C LEU A 40 -0.20 -5.54 9.49
N ILE A 41 -0.33 -5.23 10.78
CA ILE A 41 -1.49 -4.48 11.31
C ILE A 41 -1.52 -3.08 10.70
N SER A 42 -0.36 -2.41 10.61
CA SER A 42 -0.21 -1.12 9.93
C SER A 42 -0.63 -1.19 8.46
N PHE A 43 -0.23 -2.25 7.74
CA PHE A 43 -0.67 -2.49 6.37
C PHE A 43 -2.20 -2.59 6.26
N PHE A 44 -2.85 -3.39 7.10
CA PHE A 44 -4.32 -3.53 7.06
C PHE A 44 -5.04 -2.23 7.41
N PHE A 45 -4.49 -1.43 8.32
CA PHE A 45 -5.01 -0.11 8.65
C PHE A 45 -4.92 0.86 7.47
N SER A 46 -3.82 0.85 6.72
CA SER A 46 -3.67 1.72 5.55
C SER A 46 -4.54 1.28 4.37
N VAL A 47 -4.73 -0.02 4.21
CA VAL A 47 -5.65 -0.57 3.20
C VAL A 47 -7.11 -0.23 3.55
N SER A 48 -7.52 -0.27 4.82
CA SER A 48 -8.89 0.13 5.19
C SER A 48 -9.15 1.60 4.91
N ILE A 49 -8.17 2.49 5.17
CA ILE A 49 -8.26 3.91 4.81
C ILE A 49 -8.40 4.07 3.31
N LEU A 50 -7.64 3.31 2.51
CA LEU A 50 -7.73 3.34 1.05
C LEU A 50 -9.11 2.87 0.56
N LEU A 51 -9.69 1.84 1.19
CA LEU A 51 -11.02 1.33 0.85
C LEU A 51 -12.13 2.36 1.13
N ILE A 52 -12.07 3.02 2.29
CA ILE A 52 -12.99 4.12 2.64
C ILE A 52 -12.83 5.26 1.62
N TYR A 53 -11.60 5.59 1.25
CA TYR A 53 -11.34 6.63 0.25
C TYR A 53 -11.88 6.29 -1.15
N CYS A 54 -11.88 5.01 -1.54
CA CYS A 54 -12.49 4.55 -2.79
C CYS A 54 -14.04 4.50 -2.75
N GLY A 55 -14.68 4.92 -1.65
CA GLY A 55 -16.13 4.90 -1.48
C GLY A 55 -16.69 3.56 -1.01
N ALA A 56 -15.83 2.62 -0.59
CA ALA A 56 -16.23 1.32 -0.07
C ALA A 56 -16.27 1.32 1.47
N ASP A 57 -17.06 2.22 2.06
CA ASP A 57 -17.05 2.50 3.51
C ASP A 57 -17.36 1.28 4.37
N TYR A 58 -18.45 0.56 4.04
CA TYR A 58 -18.86 -0.64 4.79
C TYR A 58 -17.78 -1.73 4.75
N LEU A 59 -17.18 -1.93 3.57
CA LEU A 59 -16.10 -2.90 3.38
C LEU A 59 -14.84 -2.47 4.15
N GLY A 60 -14.49 -1.18 4.11
CA GLY A 60 -13.31 -0.65 4.80
C GLY A 60 -13.39 -0.81 6.32
N ILE A 61 -14.55 -0.53 6.91
CA ILE A 61 -14.78 -0.70 8.36
C ILE A 61 -14.74 -2.19 8.74
N LEU A 62 -15.38 -3.06 7.96
CA LEU A 62 -15.31 -4.51 8.16
C LEU A 62 -13.87 -5.03 8.04
N PHE A 63 -13.12 -4.53 7.07
CA PHE A 63 -11.75 -4.93 6.84
C PHE A 63 -10.87 -4.57 8.04
N LEU A 64 -11.06 -3.37 8.59
CA LEU A 64 -10.37 -2.93 9.80
C LEU A 64 -10.75 -3.79 11.02
N LEU A 65 -12.03 -4.09 11.23
CA LEU A 65 -12.48 -4.88 12.37
C LEU A 65 -12.02 -6.35 12.31
N LEU A 66 -12.16 -7.00 11.16
CA LEU A 66 -11.86 -8.42 10.99
C LEU A 66 -10.36 -8.66 10.82
N TYR A 67 -9.70 -7.93 9.91
CA TYR A 67 -8.30 -8.20 9.57
C TYR A 67 -7.32 -7.50 10.51
N ALA A 68 -7.43 -6.18 10.67
CA ALA A 68 -6.53 -5.44 11.57
C ALA A 68 -6.83 -5.73 13.05
N GLY A 69 -8.12 -5.85 13.39
CA GLY A 69 -8.59 -6.13 14.75
C GLY A 69 -8.47 -7.60 15.14
N ALA A 70 -9.35 -8.48 14.64
CA ALA A 70 -9.42 -9.85 15.15
C ALA A 70 -8.24 -10.73 14.69
N ILE A 71 -8.08 -10.89 13.37
CA ILE A 71 -7.19 -11.92 12.81
C ILE A 71 -5.72 -11.61 13.13
N SER A 72 -5.27 -10.37 12.95
CA SER A 72 -3.87 -9.99 13.18
C SER A 72 -3.47 -10.01 14.66
N ILE A 73 -4.38 -9.63 15.56
CA ILE A 73 -4.12 -9.66 17.01
C ILE A 73 -4.05 -11.11 17.51
N ILE A 74 -4.94 -11.99 17.04
CA ILE A 74 -4.86 -13.43 17.36
C ILE A 74 -3.53 -14.00 16.86
N PHE A 75 -3.11 -13.63 15.65
CA PHE A 75 -1.83 -14.06 15.10
C PHE A 75 -0.64 -13.57 15.94
N LEU A 76 -0.69 -12.34 16.46
CA LEU A 76 0.30 -11.80 17.40
C LEU A 76 0.41 -12.67 18.66
N PHE A 77 -0.73 -13.02 19.27
CA PHE A 77 -0.74 -13.90 20.44
C PHE A 77 -0.15 -15.28 20.14
N VAL A 78 -0.58 -15.92 19.05
CA VAL A 78 -0.11 -17.26 18.66
C VAL A 78 1.40 -17.28 18.44
N VAL A 79 1.91 -16.30 17.71
CA VAL A 79 3.33 -16.23 17.35
C VAL A 79 4.22 -15.94 18.56
N MET A 80 3.74 -15.17 19.54
CA MET A 80 4.50 -14.92 20.77
C MET A 80 4.58 -16.15 21.68
N PHE A 81 3.56 -17.00 21.67
CA PHE A 81 3.58 -18.27 22.42
C PHE A 81 4.42 -19.36 21.74
N LEU A 82 4.74 -19.21 20.45
CA LEU A 82 5.53 -20.17 19.71
C LEU A 82 7.03 -19.97 19.96
N ASP A 83 7.72 -21.01 20.42
CA ASP A 83 9.19 -21.02 20.51
C ASP A 83 9.80 -21.28 19.12
N ILE A 84 10.10 -20.21 18.38
CA ILE A 84 10.67 -20.29 17.04
C ILE A 84 12.20 -20.30 17.16
N LYS A 85 12.80 -21.47 16.97
CA LYS A 85 14.27 -21.61 16.91
C LYS A 85 14.77 -21.16 15.54
N ASP A 86 15.51 -20.06 15.51
CA ASP A 86 16.14 -19.50 14.31
C ASP A 86 17.16 -20.47 13.70
N LEU A 87 16.70 -21.40 12.86
CA LEU A 87 17.58 -22.24 12.04
C LEU A 87 18.04 -21.42 10.83
N PHE A 88 19.17 -20.73 11.01
CA PHE A 88 19.89 -20.03 9.94
C PHE A 88 20.42 -21.02 8.90
N LEU A 89 19.58 -21.44 7.95
CA LEU A 89 20.04 -22.10 6.73
C LEU A 89 19.41 -21.46 5.50
N ARG A 90 20.31 -20.86 4.68
CA ARG A 90 20.17 -20.50 3.27
C ARG A 90 19.65 -19.08 2.95
N ARG A 91 20.53 -18.09 3.10
CA ARG A 91 20.64 -16.97 2.14
C ARG A 91 21.17 -17.57 0.83
N GLU A 92 20.68 -17.25 -0.37
CA GLU A 92 21.01 -16.03 -1.11
C GLU A 92 19.92 -15.52 -2.08
N LYS A 93 18.71 -16.12 -2.12
CA LYS A 93 17.69 -15.73 -3.11
C LYS A 93 16.79 -14.55 -2.72
N PHE A 94 16.80 -14.13 -1.46
CA PHE A 94 15.92 -13.06 -0.96
C PHE A 94 16.28 -11.67 -1.49
N SER A 95 17.55 -11.40 -1.79
CA SER A 95 18.02 -10.07 -2.24
C SER A 95 17.43 -9.67 -3.58
N TYR A 96 17.42 -10.59 -4.56
CA TYR A 96 16.92 -10.31 -5.91
C TYR A 96 15.40 -10.08 -5.95
N ILE A 97 14.64 -10.80 -5.13
CA ILE A 97 13.17 -10.68 -5.09
C ILE A 97 12.76 -9.32 -4.51
N ILE A 98 13.43 -8.88 -3.43
CA ILE A 98 13.20 -7.55 -2.84
C ILE A 98 13.56 -6.44 -3.83
N PHE A 99 14.67 -6.58 -4.55
CA PHE A 99 15.06 -5.61 -5.58
C PHE A 99 14.03 -5.54 -6.72
N PHE A 100 13.55 -6.69 -7.20
CA PHE A 100 12.49 -6.75 -8.20
C PHE A 100 11.19 -6.11 -7.73
N LEU A 101 10.80 -6.36 -6.47
CA LEU A 101 9.60 -5.77 -5.87
C LEU A 101 9.70 -4.24 -5.79
N PHE A 102 10.86 -3.72 -5.39
CA PHE A 102 11.12 -2.28 -5.32
C PHE A 102 11.11 -1.64 -6.71
N PHE A 103 11.73 -2.29 -7.70
CA PHE A 103 11.68 -1.83 -9.09
C PHE A 103 10.26 -1.82 -9.64
N MET A 104 9.48 -2.87 -9.38
CA MET A 104 8.08 -2.96 -9.80
C MET A 104 7.23 -1.86 -9.16
N PHE A 105 7.43 -1.59 -7.87
CA PHE A 105 6.76 -0.50 -7.17
C PHE A 105 7.10 0.88 -7.77
N PHE A 106 8.38 1.13 -8.04
CA PHE A 106 8.83 2.38 -8.67
C PHE A 106 8.21 2.55 -10.06
N CYS A 107 8.17 1.48 -10.88
CA CYS A 107 7.50 1.51 -12.18
C CYS A 107 6.00 1.81 -12.07
N ILE A 108 5.29 1.21 -11.11
CA ILE A 108 3.85 1.45 -10.90
C ILE A 108 3.60 2.91 -10.51
N MET A 109 4.41 3.46 -9.59
CA MET A 109 4.31 4.88 -9.22
C MET A 109 4.57 5.80 -10.41
N PHE A 110 5.62 5.50 -11.18
CA PHE A 110 5.98 6.29 -12.35
C PHE A 110 4.89 6.25 -13.43
N PHE A 111 4.31 5.08 -13.67
CA PHE A 111 3.21 4.91 -14.61
C PHE A 111 1.96 5.69 -14.16
N ASN A 112 1.57 5.61 -12.88
CA ASN A 112 0.45 6.39 -12.35
C ASN A 112 0.65 7.91 -12.51
N LEU A 113 1.89 8.38 -12.37
CA LEU A 113 2.24 9.79 -12.55
C LEU A 113 2.13 10.22 -14.02
N ILE A 114 2.62 9.39 -14.95
CA ILE A 114 2.48 9.64 -16.39
C ILE A 114 1.01 9.66 -16.80
N LEU A 115 0.24 8.64 -16.39
CA LEU A 115 -1.18 8.55 -16.73
C LEU A 115 -1.94 9.80 -16.26
N SER A 116 -1.64 10.28 -15.05
CA SER A 116 -2.17 11.54 -14.52
C SER A 116 -1.83 12.74 -15.42
N SER A 117 -0.58 12.87 -15.87
CA SER A 117 -0.18 13.98 -16.76
C SER A 117 -0.87 13.96 -18.12
N VAL A 118 -1.12 12.76 -18.68
CA VAL A 118 -1.82 12.58 -19.95
C VAL A 118 -3.30 12.96 -19.82
N TYR A 119 -3.96 12.48 -18.75
CA TYR A 119 -5.35 12.85 -18.46
C TYR A 119 -5.55 14.36 -18.28
N ILE A 120 -4.59 15.05 -17.65
CA ILE A 120 -4.65 16.50 -17.48
C ILE A 120 -4.49 17.22 -18.83
N ASN A 121 -3.64 16.73 -19.73
CA ASN A 121 -3.39 17.34 -21.03
C ASN A 121 -4.56 17.18 -22.00
N ASP A 122 -5.19 16.00 -22.07
CA ASP A 122 -6.33 15.76 -22.98
C ASP A 122 -7.54 16.63 -22.59
N LEU A 123 -7.81 16.78 -21.29
CA LEU A 123 -8.82 17.68 -20.76
C LEU A 123 -8.53 19.17 -21.05
N PHE A 124 -7.25 19.55 -21.12
CA PHE A 124 -6.83 20.92 -21.45
C PHE A 124 -6.99 21.22 -22.95
N ILE A 125 -6.72 20.23 -23.82
CA ILE A 125 -6.87 20.35 -25.29
C ILE A 125 -8.34 20.42 -25.69
N GLU A 126 -9.22 19.60 -25.10
CA GLU A 126 -10.66 19.63 -25.37
C GLU A 126 -11.28 21.00 -25.01
N ARG A 127 -10.74 21.66 -23.98
CA ARG A 127 -11.19 22.99 -23.55
C ARG A 127 -10.70 24.15 -24.43
N ILE A 128 -9.63 23.97 -25.20
CA ILE A 128 -9.10 24.99 -26.13
C ILE A 128 -9.77 24.86 -27.51
N VAL A 129 -10.13 23.64 -27.94
CA VAL A 129 -10.70 23.37 -29.27
C VAL A 129 -12.21 23.61 -29.35
N TYR A 130 -12.96 23.50 -28.25
CA TYR A 130 -14.41 23.77 -28.21
C TYR A 130 -14.79 25.22 -27.84
N THR A 131 -13.79 26.11 -27.72
CA THR A 131 -14.00 27.56 -27.60
C THR A 131 -13.50 28.27 -28.84
N ASP A 132 -14.10 27.93 -29.98
CA ASP A 132 -14.29 28.80 -31.16
C ASP A 132 -15.77 28.72 -31.57
#